data_AF-A0A522ESQ1-F1
#
_entry.id   AF-A0A522ESQ1-F1
#
_cell.length_a   1.000
_cell.length_b   1.000
_cell.length_c   1.000
_cell.angle_alpha   90.00
_cell.angle_beta   90.00
_cell.angle_gamma   90.00
#
_symmetry.space_group_name_H-M   'P 1'
#
loop_
_entity.id
_entity.type
_entity.pdbx_description
1 polymer ?
#
loop_
_entity_poly.entity_id
_entity_poly.type
_entity_poly.pdbx_seq_one_letter_code
_entity_poly.pdbx_strand_id
1 'polypeptide(L)' 'NFVEGRKTASINFEVRYKSSLSINPGYTWFTGGHGAANTYRDRDFAQLYVRYQF' A
#
# COMPACT_ATOMS: atom_id res chain seq x y z
N ASN A 1 -13.45 -21.39 4.70
CA ASN A 1 -12.51 -20.47 5.37
C ASN A 1 -12.15 -19.40 4.33
N PHE A 2 -12.60 -18.16 4.50
CA PHE A 2 -12.79 -17.16 3.42
C PHE A 2 -11.51 -16.40 3.00
N VAL A 3 -10.32 -16.94 3.30
CA VAL A 3 -9.04 -16.22 3.15
C VAL A 3 -7.91 -17.15 2.66
N GLU A 4 -8.24 -18.19 1.90
CA GLU A 4 -7.22 -19.10 1.37
C GLU A 4 -6.53 -18.45 0.16
N GLY A 5 -5.26 -18.05 0.34
CA GLY A 5 -4.40 -17.58 -0.75
C GLY A 5 -4.33 -16.07 -0.99
N ARG A 6 -4.78 -15.22 -0.06
CA ARG A 6 -4.55 -13.76 -0.14
C ARG A 6 -3.06 -13.47 0.04
N LYS A 7 -2.41 -12.89 -0.97
CA LYS A 7 -1.08 -12.28 -0.84
C LYS A 7 -1.25 -10.76 -0.89
N THR A 8 -0.56 -10.08 0.00
CA THR A 8 -0.51 -8.62 0.02
C THR A 8 0.95 -8.24 -0.02
N ALA A 9 1.32 -7.43 -0.99
CA ALA A 9 2.67 -6.90 -1.11
C ALA A 9 2.58 -5.39 -0.96
N SER A 10 3.19 -4.86 0.10
CA SER A 10 3.21 -3.43 0.37
C SER A 10 4.64 -2.91 0.22
N ILE A 11 4.81 -1.92 -0.62
CA ILE A 11 6.05 -1.15 -0.76
C ILE A 11 5.80 0.23 -0.17
N ASN A 12 6.64 0.64 0.77
CA ASN A 12 6.62 2.00 1.30
C ASN A 12 8.03 2.57 1.22
N PHE A 13 8.16 3.73 0.59
CA PHE A 13 9.39 4.50 0.60
C PHE A 13 9.19 5.72 1.49
N GLU A 14 10.16 6.00 2.34
CA GLU A 14 10.22 7.26 3.09
C GLU A 14 11.43 8.06 2.59
N VAL A 15 11.17 9.26 2.09
CA VAL A 15 12.18 10.25 1.72
C VAL A 15 12.10 11.39 2.73
N ARG A 16 13.14 11.53 3.55
CA ARG A 16 13.23 12.61 4.55
C ARG A 16 14.30 13.62 4.14
N TYR A 17 13.89 14.85 3.89
CA TYR A 17 14.76 15.98 3.58
C TYR A 17 14.84 16.94 4.78
N LYS A 18 16.05 17.11 5.33
CA LYS A 18 16.39 18.04 6.43
C LYS A 18 15.44 18.01 7.64
N SER A 19 14.82 16.87 7.95
CA SER A 19 13.80 16.70 9.00
C SER A 19 12.56 17.61 8.94
N SER A 20 12.52 18.57 8.01
CA SER A 20 11.42 19.50 7.80
C SER A 20 10.47 19.05 6.70
N LEU A 21 10.92 18.20 5.77
CA LEU A 21 10.10 17.68 4.69
C LEU A 21 10.23 16.15 4.64
N SER A 22 9.13 15.43 4.79
CA SER A 22 9.07 13.98 4.67
C SER A 22 8.03 13.61 3.63
N ILE A 23 8.45 12.92 2.58
CA ILE A 23 7.61 12.46 1.48
C ILE A 23 7.60 10.93 1.53
N ASN A 24 6.42 10.35 1.59
CA ASN A 24 6.22 8.92 1.80
C ASN A 24 5.28 8.38 0.72
N PRO A 25 5.80 7.98 -0.45
CA PRO A 25 5.02 7.21 -1.41
C PRO A 25 4.93 5.75 -0.95
N GLY A 26 3.69 5.28 -0.78
CA GLY A 26 3.35 3.90 -0.49
C GLY A 26 2.51 3.30 -1.61
N TYR A 27 2.76 2.04 -1.94
CA TYR A 27 1.99 1.29 -2.90
C TYR A 27 1.69 -0.09 -2.32
N THR A 28 0.42 -0.48 -2.32
CA THR A 28 0.00 -1.81 -1.87
C THR A 28 -0.66 -2.56 -3.01
N TRP A 29 -0.07 -3.69 -3.37
CA TRP A 29 -0.62 -4.69 -4.26
C TRP A 29 -1.38 -5.77 -3.49
N PHE A 30 -2.58 -6.10 -3.95
CA PHE A 30 -3.33 -7.26 -3.48
C PHE A 30 -3.33 -8.33 -4.55
N THR A 31 -2.49 -9.35 -4.40
CA THR A 31 -2.42 -10.45 -5.37
C THR A 31 -2.95 -11.74 -4.74
N GLY A 32 -3.87 -12.42 -5.40
CA GLY A 32 -4.34 -13.74 -4.96
C GLY A 32 -5.69 -13.77 -4.24
N GLY A 33 -6.23 -14.98 -4.17
CA GLY A 33 -7.62 -15.31 -3.88
C GLY A 33 -8.35 -15.72 -5.16
N HIS A 34 -8.56 -17.04 -5.32
CA HIS A 34 -9.32 -17.63 -6.41
C HIS A 34 -10.79 -17.74 -5.98
N GLY A 35 -11.71 -17.17 -6.75
CA GLY A 35 -13.15 -17.28 -6.50
C GLY A 35 -13.92 -15.98 -6.67
N ALA A 36 -15.20 -16.11 -7.05
CA ALA A 36 -16.15 -15.04 -7.36
C ALA A 36 -16.46 -14.07 -6.20
N ALA A 37 -15.92 -14.32 -4.99
CA ALA A 37 -16.10 -13.49 -3.81
C ALA A 37 -14.87 -12.62 -3.45
N ASN A 38 -13.83 -12.61 -4.29
CA ASN A 38 -12.63 -11.82 -4.03
C ASN A 38 -12.81 -10.36 -4.47
N THR A 39 -13.56 -9.58 -3.71
CA THR A 39 -13.86 -8.17 -3.97
C THR A 39 -12.64 -7.24 -3.83
N TYR A 40 -11.52 -7.75 -3.34
CA TYR A 40 -10.28 -7.00 -3.09
C TYR A 40 -9.13 -7.37 -4.04
N ARG A 41 -9.34 -8.30 -4.97
CA ARG A 41 -8.29 -8.78 -5.89
C ARG A 41 -7.70 -7.69 -6.79
N ASP A 42 -8.47 -6.63 -7.03
CA ASP A 42 -8.12 -5.53 -7.93
C ASP A 42 -8.12 -4.17 -7.20
N ARG A 43 -8.05 -4.17 -5.87
CA ARG A 43 -7.97 -2.94 -5.07
C ARG A 43 -6.54 -2.58 -4.71
N ASP A 44 -5.67 -2.59 -5.72
CA ASP A 44 -4.37 -1.97 -5.58
C ASP A 44 -4.57 -0.48 -5.25
N PHE A 45 -3.85 0.02 -4.26
CA PHE A 45 -3.95 1.42 -3.89
C PHE A 45 -2.56 2.05 -3.75
N ALA A 46 -2.46 3.28 -4.24
CA ALA A 46 -1.33 4.15 -4.02
C ALA A 46 -1.68 5.14 -2.90
N GLN A 47 -0.73 5.35 -2.00
CA GLN A 47 -0.79 6.36 -0.95
C GLN A 47 0.39 7.30 -1.12
N LEU A 48 0.16 8.59 -0.96
CA LEU A 48 1.21 9.60 -0.93
C LEU A 48 1.02 10.44 0.32
N TYR A 49 2.00 10.39 1.21
CA TYR A 49 1.97 11.18 2.44
C TYR A 49 3.10 12.20 2.42
N VAL A 50 2.74 13.49 2.48
CA VAL A 50 3.70 14.59 2.54
C VAL A 50 3.54 15.27 3.89
N ARG A 51 4.62 15.31 4.66
CA ARG A 51 4.69 15.96 5.95
C ARG A 51 5.71 17.07 5.88
N TYR A 52 5.24 18.29 6.11
CA TYR A 52 6.06 19.46 6.27
C TYR A 52 6.03 19.88 7.75
N GLN A 53 7.18 20.00 8.38
CA GLN A 53 7.34 20.46 9.75
C GLN A 53 8.29 21.67 9.75
N PHE A 54 7.74 22.84 10.06
CA PHE A 54 8.48 24.10 10.29
C PHE A 54 9.03 24.12 11.72
#